data_AF-A0A2T7NAS4-F1
#
_entry.id   AF-A0A2T7NAS4-F1
#
_cell.length_a   1.000
_cell.length_b   1.000
_cell.length_c   1.000
_cell.angle_alpha   90.00
_cell.angle_beta   90.00
_cell.angle_gamma   90.00
#
_symmetry.space_group_name_H-M   'P 1'
#
loop_
_entity.id
_entity.type
_entity.pdbx_description
1 polymer ?
#
loop_
_entity_poly.entity_id
_entity_poly.type
_entity_poly.pdbx_seq_one_letter_code
_entity_poly.pdbx_strand_id
1 'polypeptide(L)'
;MKTYQNLTDVQRSVSYETTYPEPPLCDFDLNAGWYRFVVDAESKMPETCVNNFKCGTTVPIWLNGTHPSVSDGIQTRRACANFQSGGASYTPCCGQAVNIGVKNCEGFFIYYLHPTPACPMAYCAGKDAPCPAGKWSPTGFPPDCKEAYPQLTDPPTFRGPVIEQKTFYFTCDLTFSGNDPDQAFEFVWLFNGLEDPKVPPEVVSEPGRSAILDGAQLAGLLNKNVGCKVRAFYKQNAMKKGPWLESARTYWAGIQITEGSRLGMASKMSSACTTVGPPILKGSPFLEISHPLGSRILFLQAPVVVSQDCRYVIRTSDWNNTLQEASTTVSVVASKTQIQDGNQGLAGLLC
;
A
#
# COMPACT_ATOMS: atom_id res chain seq x y z
N MET A 1 8.42 -4.60 39.31
CA MET A 1 8.28 -4.57 37.84
C MET A 1 8.93 -5.81 37.28
N LYS A 2 8.27 -6.58 36.40
CA LYS A 2 8.90 -7.72 35.72
C LYS A 2 9.74 -7.16 34.56
N THR A 3 11.07 -7.12 34.69
CA THR A 3 11.97 -6.55 33.68
C THR A 3 12.55 -7.65 32.80
N TYR A 4 11.78 -8.11 31.82
CA TYR A 4 12.26 -8.94 30.72
C TYR A 4 11.58 -8.53 29.40
N GLN A 5 12.22 -8.83 28.27
CA GLN A 5 11.68 -8.59 26.92
C GLN A 5 11.26 -9.92 26.28
N ASN A 6 10.31 -9.89 25.34
CA ASN A 6 9.89 -11.10 24.62
C ASN A 6 10.63 -11.23 23.28
N LEU A 7 11.09 -12.44 22.95
CA LEU A 7 11.55 -12.82 21.61
C LEU A 7 10.49 -13.70 20.96
N THR A 8 9.86 -13.21 19.89
CA THR A 8 8.65 -13.81 19.28
C THR A 8 8.91 -14.46 17.92
N ASP A 9 10.15 -14.51 17.45
CA ASP A 9 10.48 -15.05 16.13
C ASP A 9 10.24 -16.57 16.11
N VAL A 10 9.16 -17.01 15.45
CA VAL A 10 8.79 -18.43 15.37
C VAL A 10 9.86 -19.29 14.67
N GLN A 11 10.69 -18.66 13.84
CA GLN A 11 11.81 -19.30 13.16
C GLN A 11 12.86 -19.83 14.15
N ARG A 12 12.89 -19.36 15.41
CA ARG A 12 13.82 -19.84 16.45
C ARG A 12 13.60 -21.30 16.86
N SER A 13 12.49 -21.92 16.44
CA SER A 13 12.21 -23.34 16.70
C SER A 13 13.28 -24.25 16.08
N VAL A 14 13.67 -25.31 16.82
CA VAL A 14 14.59 -26.33 16.28
C VAL A 14 14.04 -27.09 15.08
N SER A 15 12.72 -27.03 14.86
CA SER A 15 12.07 -27.64 13.70
C SER A 15 12.08 -26.74 12.46
N TYR A 16 12.39 -25.45 12.58
CA TYR A 16 12.51 -24.56 11.43
C TYR A 16 13.85 -24.77 10.69
N GLU A 17 13.78 -24.98 9.38
CA GLU A 17 14.94 -25.09 8.49
C GLU A 17 15.25 -23.74 7.83
N THR A 18 16.49 -23.29 7.96
CA THR A 18 16.98 -22.03 7.39
C THR A 18 17.26 -22.24 5.91
N THR A 19 16.44 -21.62 5.04
CA THR A 19 16.54 -21.77 3.58
C THR A 19 16.66 -20.41 2.90
N TYR A 20 17.39 -20.37 1.79
CA TYR A 20 17.47 -19.19 0.91
C TYR A 20 16.14 -19.05 0.15
N PRO A 21 15.59 -17.83 -0.06
CA PRO A 21 16.20 -16.51 0.07
C PRO A 21 15.95 -15.76 1.38
N GLU A 22 15.30 -16.36 2.38
CA GLU A 22 15.00 -15.65 3.63
C GLU A 22 16.30 -15.31 4.39
N PRO A 23 16.53 -14.04 4.78
CA PRO A 23 17.69 -13.66 5.58
C PRO A 23 17.70 -14.43 6.91
N PRO A 24 18.80 -15.11 7.27
CA PRO A 24 18.86 -15.82 8.54
C PRO A 24 18.79 -14.86 9.73
N LEU A 25 18.17 -15.30 10.82
CA LEU A 25 18.17 -14.62 12.11
C LEU A 25 19.61 -14.37 12.58
N CYS A 26 19.80 -13.18 13.15
CA CYS A 26 21.03 -12.79 13.80
C CYS A 26 20.77 -12.00 15.08
N ASP A 27 21.34 -12.47 16.19
CA ASP A 27 21.24 -11.83 17.50
C ASP A 27 22.48 -10.95 17.81
N PHE A 28 23.19 -10.46 16.78
CA PHE A 28 24.36 -9.58 16.94
C PHE A 28 23.95 -8.23 17.56
N ASP A 29 22.81 -7.70 17.15
CA ASP A 29 22.25 -6.43 17.65
C ASP A 29 21.38 -6.62 18.92
N LEU A 30 21.36 -7.84 19.50
CA LEU A 30 20.60 -8.12 20.72
C LEU A 30 21.29 -7.45 21.93
N ASN A 31 20.58 -6.58 22.63
CA ASN A 31 21.09 -5.99 23.87
C ASN A 31 21.21 -7.04 24.96
N ALA A 32 22.25 -6.96 25.79
CA ALA A 32 22.35 -7.87 26.94
C ALA A 32 21.20 -7.61 27.94
N GLY A 33 20.54 -8.66 28.40
CA GLY A 33 19.38 -8.51 29.29
C GLY A 33 18.57 -9.78 29.48
N TRP A 34 17.49 -9.67 30.26
CA TRP A 34 16.54 -10.76 30.49
C TRP A 34 15.53 -10.85 29.36
N TYR A 35 15.44 -12.04 28.75
CA TYR A 35 14.50 -12.34 27.67
C TYR A 35 13.66 -13.56 28.00
N ARG A 36 12.41 -13.54 27.53
CA ARG A 36 11.51 -14.69 27.46
C ARG A 36 11.31 -15.03 26.00
N PHE A 37 11.51 -16.28 25.61
CA PHE A 37 11.05 -16.73 24.30
C PHE A 37 9.53 -16.92 24.32
N VAL A 38 8.90 -16.55 23.22
CA VAL A 38 7.47 -16.73 22.95
C VAL A 38 7.38 -17.25 21.51
N VAL A 39 7.88 -18.46 21.34
CA VAL A 39 7.97 -19.19 20.08
C VAL A 39 6.78 -20.14 20.00
N ASP A 40 6.79 -21.24 20.76
CA ASP A 40 5.71 -22.22 20.83
C ASP A 40 5.17 -22.38 22.27
N ALA A 41 4.40 -23.43 22.54
CA ALA A 41 3.80 -23.64 23.86
C ALA A 41 4.84 -23.77 25.00
N GLU A 42 6.02 -24.35 24.73
CA GLU A 42 7.08 -24.52 25.74
C GLU A 42 8.09 -23.37 25.75
N SER A 43 8.44 -22.85 24.57
CA SER A 43 9.33 -21.71 24.36
C SER A 43 10.62 -21.76 25.20
N LYS A 44 11.25 -22.93 25.32
CA LYS A 44 12.53 -23.09 26.01
C LYS A 44 13.67 -23.32 25.04
N MET A 45 14.89 -22.93 25.42
CA MET A 45 16.07 -23.30 24.65
C MET A 45 16.20 -24.83 24.60
N PRO A 46 16.70 -25.42 23.51
CA PRO A 46 16.99 -26.85 23.48
C PRO A 46 18.16 -27.17 24.40
N GLU A 47 18.05 -28.27 25.16
CA GLU A 47 19.09 -28.76 26.09
C GLU A 47 20.12 -29.67 25.39
N THR A 48 19.92 -29.92 24.10
CA THR A 48 20.76 -30.79 23.26
C THR A 48 21.26 -30.02 22.04
N CYS A 49 22.35 -30.51 21.46
CA CYS A 49 22.93 -29.93 20.27
C CYS A 49 21.91 -29.84 19.13
N VAL A 50 21.82 -28.65 18.53
CA VAL A 50 21.02 -28.39 17.35
C VAL A 50 21.93 -28.35 16.13
N ASN A 51 21.57 -29.06 15.07
CA ASN A 51 22.31 -29.07 13.80
C ASN A 51 22.36 -27.68 13.16
N ASN A 52 23.46 -27.38 12.46
CA ASN A 52 23.58 -26.19 11.61
C ASN A 52 22.35 -25.99 10.71
N PHE A 53 22.04 -24.75 10.36
CA PHE A 53 20.88 -24.35 9.54
C PHE A 53 19.50 -24.51 10.20
N LYS A 54 19.43 -24.71 11.51
CA LYS A 54 18.16 -24.71 12.27
C LYS A 54 17.93 -23.39 13.00
N CYS A 55 16.74 -23.24 13.58
CA CYS A 55 16.37 -22.08 14.40
C CYS A 55 16.45 -20.75 13.63
N GLY A 56 16.24 -20.81 12.32
CA GLY A 56 16.26 -19.65 11.44
C GLY A 56 17.65 -19.06 11.23
N THR A 57 18.73 -19.73 11.65
CA THR A 57 20.10 -19.22 11.54
C THR A 57 21.06 -20.29 11.00
N THR A 58 22.27 -19.90 10.58
CA THR A 58 23.27 -20.88 10.13
C THR A 58 24.04 -21.49 11.31
N VAL A 59 24.25 -20.71 12.38
CA VAL A 59 24.98 -21.11 13.60
C VAL A 59 24.02 -21.05 14.80
N PRO A 60 23.31 -22.14 15.10
CA PRO A 60 22.34 -22.18 16.19
C PRO A 60 23.02 -22.19 17.56
N ILE A 61 22.42 -21.49 18.52
CA ILE A 61 22.86 -21.45 19.91
C ILE A 61 21.85 -22.17 20.81
N TRP A 62 22.32 -23.20 21.54
CA TRP A 62 21.52 -24.07 22.40
C TRP A 62 22.02 -24.06 23.85
N LEU A 63 21.22 -24.54 24.80
CA LEU A 63 21.56 -24.56 26.21
C LEU A 63 22.32 -25.84 26.57
N ASN A 64 23.57 -25.72 27.00
CA ASN A 64 24.34 -26.85 27.50
C ASN A 64 24.08 -27.06 29.00
N GLY A 65 23.26 -28.07 29.29
CA GLY A 65 22.80 -28.43 30.63
C GLY A 65 21.27 -28.37 30.74
N THR A 66 20.76 -28.82 31.88
CA THR A 66 19.32 -28.85 32.14
C THR A 66 18.80 -27.50 32.64
N HIS A 67 17.55 -27.18 32.29
CA HIS A 67 16.87 -26.01 32.83
C HIS A 67 16.66 -26.16 34.35
N PRO A 68 16.72 -25.06 35.11
CA PRO A 68 16.49 -25.09 36.56
C PRO A 68 15.03 -25.42 36.92
N SER A 69 14.83 -25.96 38.12
CA SER A 69 13.53 -25.99 38.78
C SER A 69 13.17 -24.60 39.33
N VAL A 70 11.91 -24.41 39.76
CA VAL A 70 11.46 -23.14 40.37
C VAL A 70 12.24 -22.81 41.64
N SER A 71 12.59 -23.82 42.46
CA SER A 71 13.33 -23.64 43.71
C SER A 71 14.80 -23.26 43.52
N ASP A 72 15.38 -23.52 42.35
CA ASP A 72 16.80 -23.25 42.10
C ASP A 72 17.13 -21.77 41.90
N GLY A 73 16.12 -20.93 41.68
CA GLY A 73 16.31 -19.50 41.43
C GLY A 73 17.01 -19.21 40.09
N ILE A 74 17.91 -18.22 40.08
CA ILE A 74 18.73 -17.90 38.90
C ILE A 74 19.95 -18.83 38.89
N GLN A 75 20.09 -19.60 37.82
CA GLN A 75 21.18 -20.53 37.64
C GLN A 75 22.04 -20.15 36.43
N THR A 76 23.36 -20.21 36.58
CA THR A 76 24.27 -20.04 35.45
C THR A 76 24.33 -21.32 34.62
N ARG A 77 24.23 -21.17 33.30
CA ARG A 77 24.36 -22.24 32.29
C ARG A 77 25.24 -21.76 31.16
N ARG A 78 25.71 -22.68 30.31
CA ARG A 78 26.47 -22.34 29.09
C ARG A 78 25.53 -22.38 27.89
N ALA A 79 25.48 -21.31 27.11
CA ALA A 79 24.88 -21.32 25.78
C ALA A 79 25.98 -21.66 24.76
N CYS A 80 25.78 -22.71 23.97
CA CYS A 80 26.75 -23.27 23.03
C CYS A 80 26.34 -22.97 21.59
N ALA A 81 27.26 -22.42 20.81
CA ALA A 81 27.09 -22.21 19.37
C ALA A 81 27.63 -23.42 18.59
N ASN A 82 26.81 -23.98 17.69
CA ASN A 82 27.22 -25.03 16.77
C ASN A 82 27.73 -24.41 15.46
N PHE A 83 29.05 -24.40 15.26
CA PHE A 83 29.66 -23.94 14.01
C PHE A 83 29.74 -25.09 13.02
N GLN A 84 29.67 -24.76 11.72
CA GLN A 84 30.08 -25.69 10.68
C GLN A 84 31.55 -26.07 10.88
N SER A 85 31.84 -27.36 10.79
CA SER A 85 33.20 -27.88 10.78
C SER A 85 33.99 -27.19 9.64
N GLY A 86 35.04 -26.43 9.98
CA GLY A 86 35.96 -25.86 8.99
C GLY A 86 36.53 -24.47 9.27
N GLY A 87 36.06 -23.74 10.30
CA GLY A 87 36.47 -22.34 10.50
C GLY A 87 37.28 -21.99 11.76
N ALA A 88 36.87 -22.44 12.95
CA ALA A 88 37.47 -21.91 14.18
C ALA A 88 37.40 -22.80 15.44
N SER A 89 36.72 -23.95 15.41
CA SER A 89 36.69 -24.85 16.57
C SER A 89 36.49 -26.30 16.14
N TYR A 90 37.36 -27.18 16.66
CA TYR A 90 37.35 -28.63 16.44
C TYR A 90 36.33 -29.35 17.33
N THR A 91 35.57 -28.61 18.17
CA THR A 91 34.53 -29.19 19.02
C THR A 91 33.19 -29.13 18.27
N PRO A 92 32.72 -30.25 17.68
CA PRO A 92 31.38 -30.29 17.10
C PRO A 92 30.35 -29.87 18.16
N CYS A 93 29.27 -29.20 17.75
CA CYS A 93 28.15 -28.78 18.60
C CYS A 93 28.37 -27.65 19.61
N CYS A 94 29.57 -27.42 20.12
CA CYS A 94 29.81 -26.32 21.07
C CYS A 94 31.18 -25.67 20.81
N GLY A 95 31.33 -25.11 19.59
CA GLY A 95 32.59 -24.53 19.16
C GLY A 95 32.95 -23.25 19.91
N GLN A 96 31.92 -22.49 20.33
CA GLN A 96 32.02 -21.35 21.23
C GLN A 96 30.91 -21.45 22.27
N ALA A 97 31.14 -20.96 23.49
CA ALA A 97 30.11 -20.86 24.49
C ALA A 97 30.21 -19.58 25.30
N VAL A 98 29.06 -19.12 25.79
CA VAL A 98 28.93 -17.97 26.70
C VAL A 98 28.12 -18.39 27.92
N ASN A 99 28.50 -17.90 29.10
CA ASN A 99 27.69 -18.10 30.30
C ASN A 99 26.45 -17.21 30.24
N ILE A 100 25.28 -17.79 30.49
CA ILE A 100 24.00 -17.09 30.59
C ILE A 100 23.34 -17.39 31.93
N GLY A 101 22.47 -16.49 32.38
CA GLY A 101 21.57 -16.74 33.51
C GLY A 101 20.28 -17.39 33.01
N VAL A 102 19.76 -18.38 33.72
CA VAL A 102 18.48 -19.02 33.41
C VAL A 102 17.65 -19.05 34.69
N LYS A 103 16.37 -18.68 34.59
CA LYS A 103 15.43 -18.74 35.71
C LYS A 103 14.13 -19.38 35.26
N ASN A 104 13.65 -20.33 36.05
CA ASN A 104 12.31 -20.86 35.93
C ASN A 104 11.33 -19.93 36.66
N CYS A 105 10.36 -19.38 35.94
CA CYS A 105 9.35 -18.46 36.48
C CYS A 105 7.98 -19.11 36.65
N GLU A 106 7.95 -20.45 36.76
CA GLU A 106 6.72 -21.25 36.88
C GLU A 106 5.87 -21.19 35.61
N GLY A 107 6.04 -22.19 34.75
CA GLY A 107 5.36 -22.29 33.45
C GLY A 107 6.11 -21.64 32.27
N PHE A 108 7.18 -20.89 32.52
CA PHE A 108 8.08 -20.38 31.47
C PHE A 108 9.48 -20.10 32.01
N PHE A 109 10.44 -19.95 31.10
CA PHE A 109 11.82 -19.61 31.42
C PHE A 109 12.18 -18.21 30.95
N ILE A 110 13.05 -17.54 31.70
CA ILE A 110 13.74 -16.33 31.24
C ILE A 110 15.25 -16.56 31.24
N TYR A 111 15.91 -15.92 30.28
CA TYR A 111 17.32 -16.10 29.98
C TYR A 111 18.00 -14.74 29.97
N TYR A 112 19.13 -14.61 30.67
CA TYR A 112 19.99 -13.45 30.54
C TYR A 112 20.89 -13.67 29.33
N LEU A 113 20.51 -13.10 28.19
CA LEU A 113 21.18 -13.29 26.91
C LEU A 113 22.19 -12.18 26.64
N HIS A 114 23.13 -12.44 25.73
CA HIS A 114 24.16 -11.51 25.29
C HIS A 114 24.10 -11.34 23.77
N PRO A 115 24.55 -10.21 23.21
CA PRO A 115 24.75 -10.10 21.76
C PRO A 115 25.65 -11.21 21.25
N THR A 116 25.34 -11.77 20.08
CA THR A 116 26.23 -12.74 19.44
C THR A 116 27.45 -12.03 18.85
N PRO A 117 28.61 -12.71 18.74
CA PRO A 117 29.84 -12.09 18.24
C PRO A 117 29.85 -11.88 16.72
N ALA A 118 28.96 -12.54 15.99
CA ALA A 118 28.88 -12.49 14.54
C ALA A 118 27.46 -12.85 14.04
N CYS A 119 27.23 -12.61 12.76
CA CYS A 119 26.09 -13.14 12.01
C CYS A 119 26.54 -14.21 11.01
N PRO A 120 25.67 -15.18 10.68
CA PRO A 120 24.33 -15.41 11.23
C PRO A 120 24.39 -16.37 12.42
N MET A 121 24.18 -15.85 13.63
CA MET A 121 24.11 -16.63 14.87
C MET A 121 22.87 -16.20 15.67
N ALA A 122 22.10 -17.16 16.19
CA ALA A 122 20.90 -16.85 16.98
C ALA A 122 20.60 -17.92 18.05
N TYR A 123 19.98 -17.49 19.14
CA TYR A 123 19.47 -18.38 20.19
C TYR A 123 18.23 -19.14 19.73
N CYS A 124 18.32 -20.47 19.78
CA CYS A 124 17.21 -21.38 19.52
C CYS A 124 16.23 -21.39 20.68
N ALA A 125 14.94 -21.53 20.37
CA ALA A 125 13.91 -21.81 21.36
C ALA A 125 12.69 -22.46 20.71
N GLY A 126 12.06 -23.40 21.42
CA GLY A 126 10.93 -24.15 20.90
C GLY A 126 11.33 -25.36 20.06
N LYS A 127 10.36 -26.24 19.84
CA LYS A 127 10.46 -27.54 19.19
C LYS A 127 9.43 -27.74 18.08
N ASP A 128 8.33 -27.02 18.10
CA ASP A 128 7.22 -27.26 17.16
C ASP A 128 7.56 -26.72 15.77
N ALA A 129 7.08 -27.37 14.71
CA ALA A 129 7.31 -26.90 13.34
C ALA A 129 6.41 -25.69 13.03
N PRO A 130 6.97 -24.51 12.68
CA PRO A 130 6.15 -23.36 12.30
C PRO A 130 5.31 -23.64 11.05
N CYS A 131 4.35 -22.77 10.77
CA CYS A 131 3.62 -22.82 9.50
C CYS A 131 4.60 -22.83 8.30
N PRO A 132 4.26 -23.57 7.22
CA PRO A 132 5.07 -23.57 5.99
C PRO A 132 5.33 -22.16 5.47
N ALA A 133 6.41 -21.98 4.70
CA ALA A 133 6.73 -20.70 4.08
C ALA A 133 5.52 -20.13 3.30
N GLY A 134 5.24 -18.85 3.48
CA GLY A 134 4.06 -18.15 2.92
C GLY A 134 2.75 -18.34 3.70
N LYS A 135 2.66 -19.31 4.61
CA LYS A 135 1.50 -19.53 5.47
C LYS A 135 1.64 -18.81 6.81
N TRP A 136 0.52 -18.64 7.50
CA TRP A 136 0.42 -18.00 8.81
C TRP A 136 -0.75 -18.56 9.61
N SER A 137 -0.61 -18.54 10.93
CA SER A 137 -1.70 -18.76 11.88
C SER A 137 -1.53 -17.81 13.08
N PRO A 138 -2.57 -17.58 13.90
CA PRO A 138 -2.46 -16.70 15.07
C PRO A 138 -1.38 -17.13 16.07
N THR A 139 -1.09 -18.44 16.14
CA THR A 139 -0.03 -19.00 16.99
C THR A 139 1.32 -19.09 16.27
N GLY A 140 1.33 -19.06 14.93
CA GLY A 140 2.50 -19.35 14.09
C GLY A 140 2.72 -20.83 13.78
N PHE A 141 1.86 -21.73 14.29
CA PHE A 141 1.97 -23.19 14.16
C PHE A 141 0.69 -23.83 13.61
N PRO A 142 0.78 -25.05 13.04
CA PRO A 142 -0.40 -25.87 12.68
C PRO A 142 -1.33 -26.16 13.87
N PRO A 143 -2.62 -26.52 13.64
CA PRO A 143 -3.23 -26.89 12.34
C PRO A 143 -3.74 -25.70 11.51
N ASP A 144 -3.89 -24.52 12.09
CA ASP A 144 -4.62 -23.38 11.50
C ASP A 144 -3.80 -22.55 10.49
N CYS A 145 -2.81 -23.16 9.85
CA CYS A 145 -1.97 -22.48 8.87
C CYS A 145 -2.78 -22.18 7.60
N LYS A 146 -3.03 -20.91 7.34
CA LYS A 146 -3.66 -20.38 6.13
C LYS A 146 -2.73 -19.43 5.40
N GLU A 147 -3.15 -18.90 4.25
CA GLU A 147 -2.38 -17.85 3.58
C GLU A 147 -2.14 -16.66 4.51
N ALA A 148 -1.00 -15.97 4.38
CA ALA A 148 -0.65 -14.83 5.23
C ALA A 148 -1.67 -13.67 5.15
N TYR A 149 -2.38 -13.56 4.02
CA TYR A 149 -3.43 -12.59 3.75
C TYR A 149 -4.45 -13.19 2.75
N PRO A 150 -5.67 -12.62 2.63
CA PRO A 150 -6.63 -13.03 1.61
C PRO A 150 -6.06 -12.78 0.19
N GLN A 151 -6.11 -13.79 -0.66
CA GLN A 151 -5.58 -13.69 -2.03
C GLN A 151 -6.61 -13.03 -2.93
N LEU A 152 -6.42 -11.74 -3.23
CA LEU A 152 -7.21 -11.04 -4.23
C LEU A 152 -6.71 -11.40 -5.63
N THR A 153 -7.60 -11.81 -6.52
CA THR A 153 -7.29 -12.19 -7.90
C THR A 153 -7.71 -11.12 -8.90
N ASP A 154 -8.83 -10.45 -8.62
CA ASP A 154 -9.47 -9.52 -9.53
C ASP A 154 -9.22 -8.08 -9.10
N PRO A 155 -8.87 -7.17 -10.03
CA PRO A 155 -8.70 -5.76 -9.71
C PRO A 155 -10.03 -5.14 -9.25
N PRO A 156 -10.00 -4.10 -8.41
CA PRO A 156 -11.21 -3.43 -7.98
C PRO A 156 -11.92 -2.76 -9.16
N THR A 157 -13.25 -2.77 -9.11
CA THR A 157 -14.09 -2.10 -10.10
C THR A 157 -14.31 -0.66 -9.65
N PHE A 158 -13.70 0.29 -10.36
CA PHE A 158 -13.99 1.71 -10.22
C PHE A 158 -15.34 2.02 -10.87
N ARG A 159 -16.27 2.66 -10.14
CA ARG A 159 -17.55 3.13 -10.67
C ARG A 159 -17.80 4.59 -10.31
N GLY A 160 -18.62 5.21 -11.14
CA GLY A 160 -19.08 6.57 -10.97
C GLY A 160 -18.64 7.49 -12.12
N PRO A 161 -18.95 8.79 -12.01
CA PRO A 161 -19.60 9.41 -10.86
C PRO A 161 -21.08 8.99 -10.72
N VAL A 162 -21.48 8.55 -9.52
CA VAL A 162 -22.88 8.33 -9.17
C VAL A 162 -23.43 9.64 -8.63
N ILE A 163 -24.51 10.15 -9.22
CA ILE A 163 -25.13 11.43 -8.84
C ILE A 163 -26.33 11.15 -7.95
N GLU A 164 -26.28 11.62 -6.71
CA GLU A 164 -27.39 11.58 -5.77
C GLU A 164 -27.78 13.00 -5.35
N GLN A 165 -28.96 13.44 -5.79
CA GLN A 165 -29.45 14.79 -5.51
C GLN A 165 -28.46 15.90 -5.94
N LYS A 166 -27.76 16.50 -4.96
CA LYS A 166 -26.79 17.59 -5.10
C LYS A 166 -25.36 17.16 -4.78
N THR A 167 -25.13 15.87 -4.55
CA THR A 167 -23.80 15.31 -4.33
C THR A 167 -23.52 14.28 -5.43
N PHE A 168 -22.24 13.97 -5.58
CA PHE A 168 -21.80 12.85 -6.39
C PHE A 168 -20.68 12.14 -5.68
N TYR A 169 -20.52 10.86 -5.97
CA TYR A 169 -19.45 10.06 -5.40
C TYR A 169 -18.96 9.01 -6.39
N PHE A 170 -17.79 8.46 -6.11
CA PHE A 170 -17.25 7.29 -6.80
C PHE A 170 -17.22 6.11 -5.84
N THR A 171 -17.33 4.89 -6.38
CA THR A 171 -17.12 3.67 -5.60
C THR A 171 -15.94 2.89 -6.15
N CYS A 172 -15.21 2.27 -5.24
CA CYS A 172 -14.18 1.31 -5.56
C CYS A 172 -14.65 -0.04 -5.01
N ASP A 173 -15.16 -0.91 -5.87
CA ASP A 173 -15.83 -2.15 -5.45
C ASP A 173 -14.90 -3.35 -5.61
N LEU A 174 -14.74 -4.13 -4.55
CA LEU A 174 -14.01 -5.39 -4.55
C LEU A 174 -14.96 -6.56 -4.78
N THR A 175 -14.66 -7.38 -5.78
CA THR A 175 -15.32 -8.69 -5.95
C THR A 175 -14.45 -9.77 -5.32
N PHE A 176 -14.85 -10.25 -4.14
CA PHE A 176 -14.11 -11.27 -3.41
C PHE A 176 -15.07 -12.16 -2.62
N SER A 177 -14.92 -13.49 -2.75
CA SER A 177 -15.83 -14.50 -2.21
C SER A 177 -15.46 -14.99 -0.81
N GLY A 178 -14.30 -14.58 -0.25
CA GLY A 178 -13.94 -14.91 1.12
C GLY A 178 -14.85 -14.23 2.13
N ASN A 179 -15.06 -14.89 3.27
CA ASN A 179 -16.02 -14.52 4.32
C ASN A 179 -15.42 -14.70 5.73
N ASP A 180 -14.09 -14.65 5.85
CA ASP A 180 -13.44 -14.80 7.15
C ASP A 180 -13.59 -13.48 7.94
N PRO A 181 -14.12 -13.52 9.18
CA PRO A 181 -14.43 -12.33 9.96
C PRO A 181 -13.18 -11.53 10.36
N ASP A 182 -11.99 -12.12 10.24
CA ASP A 182 -10.72 -11.44 10.47
C ASP A 182 -10.23 -10.65 9.25
N GLN A 183 -10.90 -10.75 8.10
CA GLN A 183 -10.51 -10.05 6.88
C GLN A 183 -10.81 -8.54 6.95
N ALA A 184 -9.88 -7.78 6.39
CA ALA A 184 -10.03 -6.35 6.16
C ALA A 184 -9.40 -5.97 4.81
N PHE A 185 -9.93 -4.92 4.21
CA PHE A 185 -9.55 -4.41 2.90
C PHE A 185 -9.17 -2.94 3.04
N GLU A 186 -7.96 -2.59 2.61
CA GLU A 186 -7.48 -1.21 2.62
C GLU A 186 -7.61 -0.65 1.21
N PHE A 187 -8.46 0.37 1.06
CA PHE A 187 -8.70 1.09 -0.17
C PHE A 187 -7.94 2.42 -0.16
N VAL A 188 -7.38 2.76 -1.31
CA VAL A 188 -6.66 4.01 -1.51
C VAL A 188 -7.09 4.63 -2.84
N TRP A 189 -7.41 5.91 -2.81
CA TRP A 189 -7.74 6.69 -4.00
C TRP A 189 -6.47 7.24 -4.64
N LEU A 190 -6.41 7.16 -5.96
CA LEU A 190 -5.25 7.55 -6.77
C LEU A 190 -5.62 8.72 -7.67
N PHE A 191 -4.70 9.67 -7.80
CA PHE A 191 -4.82 10.85 -8.65
C PHE A 191 -3.62 10.92 -9.60
N ASN A 192 -3.84 10.63 -10.88
CA ASN A 192 -2.79 10.33 -11.86
C ASN A 192 -1.87 9.18 -11.40
N GLY A 193 -2.45 8.16 -10.74
CA GLY A 193 -1.72 7.02 -10.20
C GLY A 193 -0.99 7.29 -8.88
N LEU A 194 -1.09 8.48 -8.29
CA LEU A 194 -0.41 8.85 -7.05
C LEU A 194 -1.40 9.03 -5.90
N GLU A 195 -0.97 8.67 -4.69
CA GLU A 195 -1.72 8.93 -3.46
C GLU A 195 -1.66 10.42 -3.09
N ASP A 196 -2.74 10.97 -2.55
CA ASP A 196 -2.77 12.35 -2.06
C ASP A 196 -3.12 12.35 -0.56
N PRO A 197 -2.30 12.98 0.31
CA PRO A 197 -2.54 13.00 1.76
C PRO A 197 -3.89 13.60 2.17
N LYS A 198 -4.54 14.40 1.31
CA LYS A 198 -5.88 14.94 1.57
C LYS A 198 -6.97 13.87 1.59
N VAL A 199 -6.73 12.74 0.93
CA VAL A 199 -7.67 11.61 0.84
C VAL A 199 -6.97 10.38 1.44
N PRO A 200 -7.05 10.19 2.76
CA PRO A 200 -6.34 9.11 3.44
C PRO A 200 -6.91 7.72 3.06
N PRO A 201 -6.12 6.65 3.25
CA PRO A 201 -6.59 5.27 3.07
C PRO A 201 -7.81 4.95 3.94
N GLU A 202 -8.73 4.17 3.40
CA GLU A 202 -9.92 3.66 4.10
C GLU A 202 -9.77 2.16 4.36
N VAL A 203 -10.03 1.72 5.59
CA VAL A 203 -10.04 0.29 5.93
C VAL A 203 -11.46 -0.18 6.15
N VAL A 204 -11.90 -1.11 5.31
CA VAL A 204 -13.23 -1.72 5.34
C VAL A 204 -13.11 -3.16 5.84
N SER A 205 -13.89 -3.52 6.87
CA SER A 205 -13.93 -4.88 7.42
C SER A 205 -15.11 -5.69 6.85
N GLU A 206 -15.05 -7.02 6.96
CA GLU A 206 -16.19 -7.92 6.69
C GLU A 206 -17.52 -7.41 7.30
N PRO A 207 -18.65 -7.37 6.56
CA PRO A 207 -18.88 -7.80 5.16
C PRO A 207 -18.68 -6.71 4.11
N GLY A 208 -18.12 -5.55 4.47
CA GLY A 208 -17.91 -4.45 3.54
C GLY A 208 -16.94 -4.82 2.42
N ARG A 209 -17.24 -4.34 1.21
CA ARG A 209 -16.47 -4.62 -0.02
C ARG A 209 -16.22 -3.39 -0.89
N SER A 210 -16.63 -2.21 -0.44
CA SER A 210 -16.55 -1.00 -1.24
C SER A 210 -16.11 0.17 -0.40
N ALA A 211 -15.26 1.02 -0.98
CA ALA A 211 -14.93 2.34 -0.46
C ALA A 211 -15.64 3.43 -1.29
N ILE A 212 -15.91 4.58 -0.68
CA ILE A 212 -16.64 5.69 -1.30
C ILE A 212 -15.77 6.95 -1.29
N LEU A 213 -15.61 7.59 -2.46
CA LEU A 213 -15.00 8.92 -2.58
C LEU A 213 -16.09 9.95 -2.78
N ASP A 214 -16.32 10.79 -1.77
CA ASP A 214 -17.25 11.90 -1.89
C ASP A 214 -16.66 12.97 -2.81
N GLY A 215 -17.46 13.49 -3.75
CA GLY A 215 -17.05 14.55 -4.66
C GLY A 215 -16.52 15.80 -3.97
N ALA A 216 -16.93 16.09 -2.73
CA ALA A 216 -16.38 17.18 -1.92
C ALA A 216 -14.87 17.00 -1.63
N GLN A 217 -14.39 15.75 -1.56
CA GLN A 217 -12.97 15.44 -1.33
C GLN A 217 -12.11 15.69 -2.57
N LEU A 218 -12.71 15.93 -3.74
CA LEU A 218 -12.00 16.31 -4.97
C LEU A 218 -11.58 17.79 -5.00
N ALA A 219 -11.91 18.57 -3.97
CA ALA A 219 -11.53 19.97 -3.89
C ALA A 219 -10.00 20.15 -3.98
N GLY A 220 -9.53 20.77 -5.07
CA GLY A 220 -8.11 20.95 -5.35
C GLY A 220 -7.40 19.72 -5.92
N LEU A 221 -8.16 18.68 -6.28
CA LEU A 221 -7.68 17.44 -6.92
C LEU A 221 -8.27 17.23 -8.33
N LEU A 222 -8.96 18.25 -8.85
CA LEU A 222 -9.47 18.28 -10.22
C LEU A 222 -8.35 18.32 -11.27
N ASN A 223 -8.70 18.01 -12.51
CA ASN A 223 -7.83 17.84 -13.68
C ASN A 223 -6.81 16.71 -13.50
N LYS A 224 -7.27 15.59 -12.93
CA LYS A 224 -6.48 14.37 -12.72
C LYS A 224 -7.32 13.14 -13.06
N ASN A 225 -6.65 12.07 -13.50
CA ASN A 225 -7.24 10.74 -13.63
C ASN A 225 -7.40 10.13 -12.23
N VAL A 226 -8.64 10.01 -11.79
CA VAL A 226 -9.01 9.39 -10.52
C VAL A 226 -9.10 7.89 -10.74
N GLY A 227 -8.39 7.12 -9.93
CA GLY A 227 -8.48 5.67 -9.85
C GLY A 227 -8.54 5.23 -8.40
N CYS A 228 -8.54 3.93 -8.18
CA CYS A 228 -8.42 3.38 -6.84
C CYS A 228 -7.57 2.11 -6.84
N LYS A 229 -7.05 1.76 -5.67
CA LYS A 229 -6.39 0.48 -5.43
C LYS A 229 -6.81 -0.11 -4.11
N VAL A 230 -6.72 -1.43 -4.01
CA VAL A 230 -7.10 -2.18 -2.82
C VAL A 230 -6.05 -3.25 -2.51
N ARG A 231 -5.85 -3.53 -1.23
CA ARG A 231 -5.15 -4.73 -0.76
C ARG A 231 -5.88 -5.34 0.42
N ALA A 232 -5.72 -6.64 0.60
CA ALA A 232 -6.34 -7.38 1.70
C ALA A 232 -5.33 -7.77 2.78
N PHE A 233 -5.81 -7.92 4.02
CA PHE A 233 -5.03 -8.44 5.14
C PHE A 233 -5.97 -9.06 6.19
N TYR A 234 -5.39 -9.84 7.09
CA TYR A 234 -6.07 -10.32 8.30
C TYR A 234 -5.78 -9.36 9.45
N LYS A 235 -6.78 -8.96 10.25
CA LYS A 235 -6.60 -8.01 11.36
C LYS A 235 -5.63 -8.56 12.41
N GLN A 236 -5.64 -9.87 12.66
CA GLN A 236 -4.67 -10.53 13.54
C GLN A 236 -3.25 -10.60 12.93
N ASN A 237 -3.10 -10.35 11.62
CA ASN A 237 -1.84 -10.30 10.90
C ASN A 237 -1.65 -8.97 10.14
N ALA A 238 -1.91 -7.84 10.80
CA ALA A 238 -1.86 -6.52 10.17
C ALA A 238 -0.49 -6.13 9.58
N MET A 239 0.58 -6.81 10.00
CA MET A 239 1.95 -6.61 9.51
C MET A 239 2.16 -7.19 8.10
N LYS A 240 1.52 -8.31 7.76
CA LYS A 240 1.62 -8.92 6.43
C LYS A 240 0.37 -8.61 5.63
N LYS A 241 0.45 -7.55 4.83
CA LYS A 241 -0.60 -7.15 3.89
C LYS A 241 -0.34 -7.73 2.51
N GLY A 242 -1.41 -8.04 1.78
CA GLY A 242 -1.33 -8.50 0.41
C GLY A 242 -0.82 -7.42 -0.56
N PRO A 243 -0.55 -7.82 -1.82
CA PRO A 243 -0.16 -6.88 -2.86
C PRO A 243 -1.31 -5.90 -3.17
N TRP A 244 -0.95 -4.75 -3.72
CA TRP A 244 -1.92 -3.80 -4.25
C TRP A 244 -2.48 -4.28 -5.59
N LEU A 245 -3.80 -4.23 -5.74
CA LEU A 245 -4.47 -4.32 -7.03
C LEU A 245 -5.09 -2.97 -7.35
N GLU A 246 -4.75 -2.43 -8.51
CA GLU A 246 -5.24 -1.12 -8.98
C GLU A 246 -6.39 -1.30 -9.97
N SER A 247 -7.32 -0.34 -9.98
CA SER A 247 -8.45 -0.34 -10.91
C SER A 247 -7.95 -0.21 -12.34
N ALA A 248 -8.38 -1.11 -13.23
CA ALA A 248 -8.00 -1.08 -14.65
C ALA A 248 -8.50 0.16 -15.39
N ARG A 249 -9.54 0.82 -14.85
CA ARG A 249 -10.11 2.05 -15.39
C ARG A 249 -9.83 3.21 -14.44
N THR A 250 -9.72 4.39 -15.01
CA THR A 250 -9.66 5.66 -14.28
C THR A 250 -10.70 6.62 -14.88
N TYR A 251 -10.97 7.70 -14.16
CA TYR A 251 -11.90 8.73 -14.57
C TYR A 251 -11.24 10.09 -14.56
N TRP A 252 -11.29 10.83 -15.66
CA TRP A 252 -10.77 12.19 -15.71
C TRP A 252 -11.72 13.14 -14.97
N ALA A 253 -11.39 13.43 -13.70
CA ALA A 253 -12.15 14.38 -12.90
C ALA A 253 -11.70 15.81 -13.20
N GLY A 254 -12.19 16.39 -14.30
CA GLY A 254 -11.80 17.75 -14.70
C GLY A 254 -12.37 18.20 -16.04
N ILE A 255 -11.88 19.31 -16.54
CA ILE A 255 -12.22 19.84 -17.87
C ILE A 255 -11.09 19.46 -18.81
N GLN A 256 -11.39 18.73 -19.89
CA GLN A 256 -10.43 18.38 -20.93
C GLN A 256 -10.83 19.03 -22.25
N ILE A 257 -9.93 19.84 -22.80
CA ILE A 257 -10.10 20.37 -24.15
C ILE A 257 -9.51 19.32 -25.11
N THR A 258 -10.34 18.74 -25.96
CA THR A 258 -9.87 17.87 -27.05
C THR A 258 -9.65 18.76 -28.27
N GLU A 259 -8.38 18.97 -28.65
CA GLU A 259 -8.03 19.67 -29.89
C GLU A 259 -8.38 18.81 -31.10
N GLY A 260 -9.67 18.72 -31.41
CA GLY A 260 -10.19 18.12 -32.63
C GLY A 260 -10.23 19.14 -33.75
N SER A 261 -9.09 19.69 -34.16
CA SER A 261 -8.81 20.33 -35.46
C SER A 261 -7.47 21.03 -35.39
N ARG A 262 -6.55 20.72 -36.32
CA ARG A 262 -5.48 21.67 -36.66
C ARG A 262 -6.13 23.03 -36.90
N LEU A 263 -5.66 24.10 -36.27
CA LEU A 263 -5.93 25.48 -36.70
C LEU A 263 -5.26 25.69 -38.07
N GLY A 264 -5.85 25.10 -39.10
CA GLY A 264 -5.49 25.34 -40.49
C GLY A 264 -6.30 26.54 -40.97
N MET A 265 -5.63 27.60 -41.42
CA MET A 265 -6.25 28.65 -42.22
C MET A 265 -6.83 28.02 -43.49
N ALA A 266 -8.11 27.63 -43.45
CA ALA A 266 -8.84 27.20 -44.62
C ALA A 266 -10.31 27.56 -44.45
N SER A 267 -10.62 28.84 -44.62
CA SER A 267 -11.94 29.42 -45.03
C SER A 267 -13.26 28.87 -44.46
N LYS A 268 -13.28 27.97 -43.46
CA LYS A 268 -14.48 27.39 -42.84
C LYS A 268 -14.17 27.01 -41.40
N MET A 269 -15.15 27.32 -40.54
CA MET A 269 -15.28 27.01 -39.10
C MET A 269 -14.33 25.92 -38.58
N SER A 270 -13.49 26.28 -37.62
CA SER A 270 -12.81 25.32 -36.74
C SER A 270 -13.60 25.20 -35.44
N SER A 271 -14.09 24.01 -35.15
CA SER A 271 -14.79 23.65 -33.91
C SER A 271 -13.81 23.11 -32.89
N ALA A 272 -13.81 23.64 -31.66
CA ALA A 272 -13.10 23.06 -30.53
C ALA A 272 -14.10 22.27 -29.67
N CYS A 273 -13.82 21.00 -29.39
CA CYS A 273 -14.63 20.19 -28.47
C CYS A 273 -14.06 20.34 -27.06
N THR A 274 -14.92 20.70 -26.11
CA THR A 274 -14.58 20.67 -24.69
C THR A 274 -15.34 19.52 -24.05
N THR A 275 -14.60 18.57 -23.48
CA THR A 275 -15.13 17.43 -22.73
C THR A 275 -15.02 17.76 -21.25
N VAL A 276 -16.13 17.64 -20.51
CA VAL A 276 -16.21 18.04 -19.10
C VAL A 276 -16.59 16.81 -18.28
N GLY A 277 -15.65 16.39 -17.44
CA GLY A 277 -15.73 15.25 -16.53
C GLY A 277 -16.12 15.53 -15.07
N PRO A 278 -16.49 16.72 -14.58
CA PRO A 278 -17.27 16.78 -13.34
C PRO A 278 -18.75 16.51 -13.63
N PRO A 279 -19.48 15.80 -12.76
CA PRO A 279 -20.91 15.65 -12.91
C PRO A 279 -21.61 16.98 -12.65
N ILE A 280 -22.52 17.34 -13.53
CA ILE A 280 -23.39 18.50 -13.40
C ILE A 280 -24.39 18.19 -12.27
N LEU A 281 -24.20 18.79 -11.09
CA LEU A 281 -25.07 18.60 -9.93
C LEU A 281 -26.48 19.14 -10.22
N LYS A 282 -27.52 18.32 -9.98
CA LYS A 282 -28.92 18.74 -10.15
C LYS A 282 -29.29 19.81 -9.12
N GLY A 283 -29.39 21.05 -9.59
CA GLY A 283 -29.71 22.23 -8.77
C GLY A 283 -29.25 23.55 -9.40
N SER A 284 -28.28 23.47 -10.32
CA SER A 284 -27.93 24.53 -11.25
C SER A 284 -28.36 24.09 -12.65
N PRO A 285 -29.22 24.84 -13.37
CA PRO A 285 -29.69 24.44 -14.70
C PRO A 285 -28.58 24.46 -15.78
N PHE A 286 -27.38 24.93 -15.44
CA PHE A 286 -26.21 25.03 -16.29
C PHE A 286 -24.93 25.13 -15.44
N LEU A 287 -23.81 24.60 -15.95
CA LEU A 287 -22.45 24.97 -15.51
C LEU A 287 -21.91 26.03 -16.48
N GLU A 288 -21.66 27.23 -15.98
CA GLU A 288 -21.11 28.34 -16.78
C GLU A 288 -19.58 28.32 -16.70
N ILE A 289 -18.93 28.01 -17.82
CA ILE A 289 -17.48 27.99 -17.93
C ILE A 289 -17.07 29.27 -18.66
N SER A 290 -16.33 30.16 -17.99
CA SER A 290 -15.74 31.37 -18.56
C SER A 290 -14.25 31.14 -18.78
N HIS A 291 -13.82 31.17 -20.04
CA HIS A 291 -12.40 31.10 -20.40
C HIS A 291 -11.92 32.42 -21.03
N PRO A 292 -10.82 33.02 -20.54
CA PRO A 292 -10.13 34.06 -21.28
C PRO A 292 -9.37 33.41 -22.43
N LEU A 293 -9.70 33.78 -23.67
CA LEU A 293 -8.90 33.43 -24.86
C LEU A 293 -7.61 34.27 -24.87
N GLY A 294 -6.68 33.95 -23.97
CA GLY A 294 -5.35 34.54 -23.93
C GLY A 294 -4.47 33.95 -25.02
N SER A 295 -4.56 34.46 -26.26
CA SER A 295 -3.53 34.22 -27.26
C SER A 295 -2.51 35.35 -27.19
N ARG A 296 -1.32 35.07 -26.63
CA ARG A 296 -0.12 35.89 -26.90
C ARG A 296 0.33 35.58 -28.33
N ILE A 297 -0.14 36.37 -29.29
CA ILE A 297 0.43 36.35 -30.64
C ILE A 297 1.67 37.26 -30.61
N LEU A 298 2.84 36.64 -30.63
CA LEU A 298 4.13 37.33 -30.72
C LEU A 298 4.31 37.86 -32.16
N PHE A 299 3.94 39.11 -32.43
CA PHE A 299 4.66 39.98 -33.38
C PHE A 299 4.54 41.45 -32.97
N LEU A 300 5.63 42.17 -33.22
CA LEU A 300 5.90 43.55 -32.82
C LEU A 300 4.90 44.53 -33.44
N GLN A 301 3.96 45.04 -32.62
CA GLN A 301 3.46 46.42 -32.54
C GLN A 301 1.98 46.41 -32.12
N ALA A 302 1.75 46.95 -30.92
CA ALA A 302 0.49 47.22 -30.21
C ALA A 302 -0.33 46.01 -29.68
N PRO A 303 -0.84 46.10 -28.43
CA PRO A 303 -1.73 45.09 -27.87
C PRO A 303 -3.13 45.20 -28.49
N VAL A 304 -3.59 44.12 -29.12
CA VAL A 304 -4.99 43.99 -29.58
C VAL A 304 -5.79 43.29 -28.48
N VAL A 305 -6.81 43.97 -27.97
CA VAL A 305 -7.75 43.42 -27.00
C VAL A 305 -8.75 42.54 -27.75
N VAL A 306 -8.67 41.22 -27.55
CA VAL A 306 -9.68 40.25 -28.01
C VAL A 306 -10.82 40.24 -27.00
N SER A 307 -12.07 40.27 -27.47
CA SER A 307 -13.29 40.17 -26.64
C SER A 307 -13.21 38.99 -25.68
N GLN A 308 -13.34 39.25 -24.38
CA GLN A 308 -12.57 38.53 -23.35
C GLN A 308 -13.19 37.28 -22.73
N ASP A 309 -14.44 36.89 -22.99
CA ASP A 309 -15.01 35.73 -22.30
C ASP A 309 -15.95 34.96 -23.21
N CYS A 310 -15.55 33.78 -23.64
CA CYS A 310 -16.51 32.86 -24.21
C CYS A 310 -17.16 32.07 -23.06
N ARG A 311 -18.46 32.31 -22.87
CA ARG A 311 -19.29 31.64 -21.88
C ARG A 311 -19.99 30.48 -22.53
N TYR A 312 -19.76 29.29 -22.00
CA TYR A 312 -20.46 28.10 -22.47
C TYR A 312 -21.18 27.44 -21.32
N VAL A 313 -22.34 26.91 -21.67
CA VAL A 313 -23.27 26.27 -20.75
C VAL A 313 -23.29 24.79 -21.09
N ILE A 314 -22.86 23.97 -20.15
CA ILE A 314 -23.10 22.53 -20.22
C ILE A 314 -24.35 22.25 -19.40
N ARG A 315 -25.33 21.64 -20.06
CA ARG A 315 -26.64 21.32 -19.52
C ARG A 315 -26.68 19.87 -19.06
N THR A 316 -27.58 19.56 -18.15
CA THR A 316 -27.85 18.16 -17.75
C THR A 316 -28.27 17.27 -18.93
N SER A 317 -28.79 17.86 -20.02
CA SER A 317 -29.11 17.15 -21.27
C SER A 317 -27.87 16.65 -22.02
N ASP A 318 -26.70 17.25 -21.78
CA ASP A 318 -25.47 16.94 -22.49
C ASP A 318 -24.74 15.73 -21.86
N TRP A 319 -25.30 15.20 -20.76
CA TRP A 319 -24.79 14.03 -20.04
C TRP A 319 -25.11 12.74 -20.79
N ASN A 320 -24.06 11.99 -21.13
CA ASN A 320 -24.16 10.68 -21.75
C ASN A 320 -24.01 9.58 -20.69
N ASN A 321 -25.11 8.87 -20.39
CA ASN A 321 -25.11 7.77 -19.40
C ASN A 321 -24.23 6.57 -19.79
N THR A 322 -23.92 6.38 -21.07
CA THR A 322 -23.06 5.27 -21.52
C THR A 322 -21.59 5.63 -21.35
N LEU A 323 -21.21 6.87 -21.67
CA LEU A 323 -19.83 7.35 -21.58
C LEU A 323 -19.49 7.95 -20.20
N GLN A 324 -20.50 8.24 -19.38
CA GLN A 324 -20.35 8.94 -18.09
C GLN A 324 -19.63 10.30 -18.23
N GLU A 325 -19.90 10.98 -19.35
CA GLU A 325 -19.28 12.24 -19.74
C GLU A 325 -20.35 13.22 -20.24
N ALA A 326 -20.12 14.52 -20.02
CA ALA A 326 -20.82 15.58 -20.73
C ALA A 326 -19.87 16.31 -21.68
N SER A 327 -20.30 16.54 -22.91
CA SER A 327 -19.47 17.23 -23.91
C SER A 327 -20.28 18.30 -24.62
N THR A 328 -19.62 19.40 -24.96
CA THR A 328 -20.20 20.43 -25.81
C THR A 328 -19.16 20.89 -26.83
N THR A 329 -19.63 21.16 -28.05
CA THR A 329 -18.78 21.66 -29.13
C THR A 329 -19.06 23.13 -29.31
N VAL A 330 -18.00 23.93 -29.33
CA VAL A 330 -18.12 25.36 -29.63
C VAL A 330 -17.51 25.64 -30.99
N SER A 331 -18.28 26.34 -31.82
CA SER A 331 -17.79 26.97 -33.05
C SER A 331 -17.25 28.35 -32.72
N VAL A 332 -15.98 28.61 -33.06
CA VAL A 332 -15.39 29.95 -32.98
C VAL A 332 -15.32 30.51 -34.40
N VAL A 333 -15.76 31.75 -34.59
CA VAL A 333 -15.79 32.42 -35.90
C VAL A 333 -14.81 33.59 -35.89
N ALA A 334 -13.93 33.65 -36.88
CA ALA A 334 -13.12 34.84 -37.11
C ALA A 334 -14.03 35.97 -37.64
N SER A 335 -14.08 37.11 -36.94
CA SER A 335 -14.87 38.26 -37.35
C SER A 335 -14.20 38.98 -38.52
N LYS A 336 -14.81 38.90 -39.70
CA LYS A 336 -14.31 39.51 -40.94
C LYS A 336 -14.77 40.96 -41.10
N THR A 337 -14.73 41.79 -40.06
CA THR A 337 -15.26 43.18 -40.13
C THR A 337 -14.22 44.31 -40.10
N GLN A 338 -12.93 44.02 -40.29
CA GLN A 338 -11.92 45.08 -40.51
C GLN A 338 -11.05 44.83 -41.76
N ILE A 339 -11.68 44.48 -42.89
CA ILE A 339 -11.01 44.53 -44.20
C ILE A 339 -11.45 45.82 -44.91
N GLN A 340 -10.85 46.94 -44.53
CA GLN A 340 -10.69 48.07 -45.44
C GLN A 340 -9.19 48.35 -45.56
N ASP A 341 -8.76 48.54 -46.81
CA ASP A 341 -7.39 48.80 -47.25
C ASP A 341 -6.34 47.74 -46.95
N GLY A 342 -6.20 46.80 -47.90
CA GLY A 342 -4.90 46.29 -48.38
C GLY A 342 -3.96 45.55 -47.42
N ASN A 343 -4.22 45.55 -46.11
CA ASN A 343 -3.46 44.89 -45.08
C ASN A 343 -4.20 43.63 -44.64
N GLN A 344 -3.58 42.47 -44.83
CA GLN A 344 -4.05 41.17 -44.34
C GLN A 344 -3.81 41.03 -42.81
N GLY A 345 -4.34 41.95 -42.01
CA GLY A 345 -4.29 41.90 -40.55
C GLY A 345 -5.51 41.18 -39.98
N LEU A 346 -5.32 40.03 -39.35
CA LEU A 346 -6.35 39.27 -38.63
C LEU A 346 -6.72 39.99 -37.32
N ALA A 347 -7.91 40.59 -37.26
CA ALA A 347 -8.48 41.14 -36.03
C ALA A 347 -9.74 40.37 -35.63
N GLY A 348 -9.73 39.77 -34.43
CA GLY A 348 -10.92 39.30 -33.72
C GLY A 348 -11.36 37.87 -34.03
N LEU A 349 -11.01 36.93 -33.14
CA LEU A 349 -11.81 35.72 -32.96
C LEU A 349 -12.99 36.08 -32.05
N LEU A 350 -14.21 35.78 -32.50
CA LEU A 350 -15.42 35.89 -31.70
C LEU A 350 -16.03 34.48 -31.53
N CYS A 351 -16.43 34.20 -30.31
CA CYS A 351 -17.55 33.31 -30.06
C CYS A 351 -18.83 34.15 -30.27
#